data_AF-A0A935ZH35-F1
#
_entry.id   AF-A0A935ZH35-F1
#
_cell.length_a   1.000
_cell.length_b   1.000
_cell.length_c   1.000
_cell.angle_alpha   90.00
_cell.angle_beta   90.00
_cell.angle_gamma   90.00
#
_symmetry.space_group_name_H-M   'P 1'
#
loop_
_entity.id
_entity.type
_entity.pdbx_description
1 polymer ?
#
loop_
_entity_poly.entity_id
_entity_poly.type
_entity_poly.pdbx_seq_one_letter_code
_entity_poly.pdbx_strand_id
1 'polypeptide(L)'
;MVRRALRAPLLVAALVASVTVSAAACSSDPDVALADASTPSDAARDTSRPPLPPAGPRELPCEIDALLSSRCHACHDGQLALPRLVTHEDLTAPYPAGGTRTLAEVALGRITAERGFMPPPPRPRPTEAEVDAFRAWVTGGRPKGTCAPDAGASDASPSDGGPADAAASD
;
A
#
# COMPACT_ATOMS: atom_id res chain seq x y z
N MET A 1 -53.19 -21.50 21.74
CA MET A 1 -53.02 -22.85 21.17
C MET A 1 -51.93 -22.76 20.11
N VAL A 2 -50.65 -22.93 20.47
CA VAL A 2 -49.83 -24.15 20.25
C VAL A 2 -49.88 -24.57 18.77
N ARG A 3 -48.79 -24.47 18.00
CA ARG A 3 -47.71 -25.47 17.94
C ARG A 3 -46.34 -24.89 17.57
N ARG A 4 -45.33 -25.29 18.34
CA ARG A 4 -43.88 -25.22 18.05
C ARG A 4 -43.50 -26.27 16.99
N ALA A 5 -42.51 -25.98 16.15
CA ALA A 5 -41.63 -26.95 15.49
C ALA A 5 -40.27 -26.28 15.25
N LEU A 6 -39.29 -26.47 16.15
CA LEU A 6 -38.22 -27.48 16.15
C LEU A 6 -37.03 -27.18 15.21
N ARG A 7 -35.93 -26.90 15.91
CA ARG A 7 -34.49 -26.84 15.60
C ARG A 7 -33.98 -27.74 14.45
N ALA A 8 -32.96 -27.22 13.75
CA ALA A 8 -31.81 -28.02 13.32
C ALA A 8 -30.53 -27.16 13.35
N PRO A 9 -29.56 -27.44 14.24
CA PRO A 9 -28.22 -26.88 14.16
C PRO A 9 -27.36 -27.80 13.28
N LEU A 10 -26.95 -27.31 12.11
CA LEU A 10 -25.97 -28.01 11.28
C LEU A 10 -24.57 -27.56 11.71
N LEU A 11 -23.98 -28.39 12.59
CA LEU A 11 -22.55 -28.51 12.80
C LEU A 11 -21.87 -28.80 11.45
N VAL A 12 -20.97 -27.91 11.01
CA VAL A 12 -19.97 -28.28 10.00
C VAL A 12 -18.60 -27.87 10.53
N ALA A 13 -17.76 -28.89 10.54
CA ALA A 13 -16.47 -29.03 11.17
C ALA A 13 -15.47 -27.91 10.86
N ALA A 14 -14.82 -27.44 11.92
CA ALA A 14 -13.54 -26.74 11.86
C ALA A 14 -12.47 -27.72 11.37
N LEU A 15 -11.89 -27.45 10.19
CA LEU A 15 -10.70 -28.14 9.71
C LEU A 15 -9.52 -27.20 9.92
N VAL A 16 -8.84 -27.40 11.05
CA VAL A 16 -7.59 -26.74 11.41
C VAL A 16 -6.50 -27.34 10.55
N ALA A 17 -6.17 -26.70 9.43
CA ALA A 17 -4.98 -27.04 8.65
C ALA A 17 -3.81 -26.18 9.15
N SER A 18 -2.97 -26.78 9.99
CA SER A 18 -1.66 -26.25 10.34
C SER A 18 -0.76 -26.25 9.11
N VAL A 19 -0.45 -25.08 8.57
CA VAL A 19 0.59 -24.92 7.54
C VAL A 19 1.90 -24.60 8.26
N THR A 20 2.80 -25.57 8.25
CA THR A 20 4.17 -25.47 8.75
C THR A 20 5.06 -24.70 7.78
N VAL A 21 5.91 -23.87 8.38
CA VAL A 21 6.98 -23.04 7.81
C VAL A 21 7.89 -23.78 6.82
N SER A 22 8.31 -23.08 5.76
CA SER A 22 9.58 -23.33 5.08
C SER A 22 10.24 -22.00 4.76
N ALA A 23 11.25 -21.64 5.56
CA ALA A 23 12.22 -20.61 5.23
C ALA A 23 13.27 -21.23 4.31
N ALA A 24 13.21 -20.92 3.02
CA ALA A 24 14.29 -21.18 2.08
C ALA A 24 15.09 -19.88 1.93
N ALA A 25 16.24 -19.84 2.58
CA ALA A 25 17.28 -18.86 2.32
C ALA A 25 17.87 -19.14 0.93
N CYS A 26 17.74 -18.19 0.00
CA CYS A 26 18.53 -18.15 -1.23
C CYS A 26 19.53 -16.99 -1.09
N SER A 27 20.71 -17.32 -0.58
CA SER A 27 21.91 -16.48 -0.69
C SER A 27 22.70 -16.98 -1.90
N SER A 28 22.79 -16.20 -2.98
CA SER A 28 23.74 -16.41 -4.08
C SER A 28 23.90 -15.13 -4.90
N ASP A 29 24.86 -14.30 -4.52
CA ASP A 29 25.59 -13.43 -5.44
C ASP A 29 26.63 -14.27 -6.19
N PRO A 30 26.76 -14.09 -7.51
CA PRO A 30 28.08 -13.70 -7.98
C PRO A 30 28.07 -12.47 -8.89
N ASP A 31 29.02 -11.60 -8.58
CA ASP A 31 29.63 -10.53 -9.36
C ASP A 31 29.68 -10.83 -10.88
N VAL A 32 28.97 -10.02 -11.67
CA VAL A 32 29.28 -9.82 -13.10
C VAL A 32 29.38 -8.33 -13.38
N ALA A 33 30.57 -7.80 -13.10
CA ALA A 33 31.06 -6.58 -13.71
C ALA A 33 31.18 -6.76 -15.23
N LEU A 34 30.24 -6.19 -15.99
CA LEU A 34 30.52 -5.70 -17.35
C LEU A 34 29.84 -4.35 -17.54
N ALA A 35 30.68 -3.32 -17.55
CA ALA A 35 30.35 -1.98 -17.97
C ALA A 35 29.90 -1.97 -19.44
N ASP A 36 28.79 -1.30 -19.73
CA ASP A 36 28.65 -0.58 -20.99
C ASP A 36 27.98 0.77 -20.74
N ALA A 37 28.69 1.80 -21.17
CA ALA A 37 28.39 3.19 -20.93
C ALA A 37 27.35 3.66 -21.94
N SER A 38 26.17 4.05 -21.44
CA SER A 38 25.23 4.87 -22.19
C SER A 38 24.90 6.10 -21.36
N THR A 39 25.67 7.15 -21.66
CA THR A 39 25.42 8.58 -21.53
C THR A 39 24.17 8.97 -20.72
N PRO A 40 24.29 9.62 -19.55
CA PRO A 40 23.17 10.31 -18.95
C PRO A 40 22.84 11.51 -19.82
N SER A 41 21.75 11.41 -20.57
CA SER A 41 21.12 12.59 -21.15
C SER A 41 20.57 13.39 -19.98
N ASP A 42 21.24 14.49 -19.66
CA ASP A 42 20.81 15.54 -18.74
C ASP A 42 19.40 16.01 -19.14
N ALA A 43 18.37 15.31 -18.66
CA ALA A 43 17.07 15.89 -18.45
C ALA A 43 17.26 16.87 -17.28
N ALA A 44 17.56 18.11 -17.65
CA ALA A 44 17.48 19.28 -16.79
C ALA A 44 16.24 19.11 -15.89
N ARG A 45 16.50 18.78 -14.62
CA ARG A 45 15.49 18.83 -13.58
C ARG A 45 15.07 20.28 -13.52
N ASP A 46 13.85 20.54 -13.96
CA ASP A 46 13.18 21.81 -13.73
C ASP A 46 13.03 22.01 -12.22
N THR A 47 14.04 22.61 -11.61
CA THR A 47 14.08 22.98 -10.20
C THR A 47 13.22 24.22 -9.91
N SER A 48 12.45 24.70 -10.88
CA SER A 48 11.55 25.85 -10.70
C SER A 48 10.25 25.49 -10.01
N ARG A 49 9.94 24.19 -9.85
CA ARG A 49 8.81 23.79 -9.00
C ARG A 49 9.27 23.79 -7.54
N PRO A 50 8.66 24.61 -6.65
CA PRO A 50 8.90 24.52 -5.22
C PRO A 50 8.75 23.05 -4.78
N PRO A 51 9.62 22.54 -3.89
CA PRO A 51 9.40 21.24 -3.28
C PRO A 51 7.96 21.20 -2.76
N LEU A 52 7.15 20.25 -3.26
CA LEU A 52 5.86 20.02 -2.64
C LEU A 52 6.12 19.75 -1.15
N PRO A 53 5.31 20.33 -0.23
CA PRO A 53 5.44 20.00 1.17
C PRO A 53 5.40 18.47 1.30
N PRO A 54 6.20 17.88 2.21
CA PRO A 54 6.14 16.45 2.43
C PRO A 54 4.68 16.10 2.65
N ALA A 55 4.14 15.18 1.87
CA ALA A 55 2.80 14.70 2.08
C ALA A 55 2.75 14.27 3.55
N GLY A 56 1.98 14.98 4.37
CA GLY A 56 1.75 14.57 5.75
C GLY A 56 1.33 13.09 5.74
N PRO A 57 1.64 12.33 6.80
CA PRO A 57 1.38 10.90 6.80
C PRO A 57 -0.09 10.68 6.41
N ARG A 58 -0.33 9.97 5.30
CA ARG A 58 -1.68 9.65 4.83
C ARG A 58 -2.42 8.72 5.80
N GLU A 59 -1.71 8.22 6.81
CA GLU A 59 -2.15 7.29 7.85
C GLU A 59 -2.71 5.98 7.28
N LEU A 60 -2.16 5.55 6.14
CA LEU A 60 -2.54 4.34 5.44
C LEU A 60 -1.41 3.29 5.50
N PRO A 61 -1.74 2.00 5.59
CA PRO A 61 -0.78 0.92 5.30
C PRO A 61 -0.22 1.06 3.88
N CYS A 62 1.03 0.65 3.65
CA CYS A 62 1.72 0.87 2.38
C CYS A 62 1.01 0.25 1.17
N GLU A 63 0.44 -0.94 1.34
CA GLU A 63 -0.27 -1.65 0.27
C GLU A 63 -1.52 -0.88 -0.17
N ILE A 64 -2.22 -0.26 0.79
CA ILE A 64 -3.41 0.55 0.54
C ILE A 64 -3.01 1.86 -0.12
N ASP A 65 -1.93 2.47 0.35
CA ASP A 65 -1.40 3.70 -0.23
C ASP A 65 -0.94 3.52 -1.69
N ALA A 66 -0.21 2.43 -1.96
CA ALA A 66 0.22 2.05 -3.31
C ALA A 66 -0.95 1.80 -4.26
N LEU A 67 -2.00 1.13 -3.77
CA LEU A 67 -3.23 0.92 -4.55
C LEU A 67 -3.91 2.25 -4.91
N LEU A 68 -4.13 3.13 -3.94
CA LEU A 68 -4.86 4.38 -4.18
C LEU A 68 -4.08 5.31 -5.10
N SER A 69 -2.76 5.41 -4.91
CA SER A 69 -1.90 6.22 -5.77
C SER A 69 -1.87 5.72 -7.21
N SER A 70 -1.79 4.41 -7.42
CA SER A 70 -1.72 3.82 -8.77
C SER A 70 -3.06 3.77 -9.51
N ARG A 71 -4.19 3.59 -8.80
CA ARG A 71 -5.51 3.37 -9.43
C ARG A 71 -6.48 4.54 -9.28
N CYS A 72 -6.43 5.27 -8.17
CA CYS A 72 -7.51 6.17 -7.76
C CYS A 72 -7.16 7.66 -7.89
N HIS A 73 -5.95 8.07 -7.47
CA HIS A 73 -5.59 9.48 -7.27
C HIS A 73 -5.65 10.33 -8.54
N ALA A 74 -5.50 9.72 -9.72
CA ALA A 74 -5.62 10.45 -10.98
C ALA A 74 -7.00 11.14 -11.19
N CYS A 75 -8.03 10.74 -10.43
CA CYS A 75 -9.33 11.43 -10.42
C CYS A 75 -9.82 11.77 -8.99
N HIS A 76 -9.32 11.08 -7.97
CA HIS A 76 -9.76 11.21 -6.58
C HIS A 76 -8.74 11.88 -5.65
N ASP A 77 -7.85 12.72 -6.19
CA ASP A 77 -6.87 13.51 -5.43
C ASP A 77 -7.47 14.72 -4.70
N GLY A 78 -8.71 15.07 -5.02
CA GLY A 78 -9.45 16.22 -4.48
C GLY A 78 -9.45 17.46 -5.39
N GLN A 79 -8.89 17.39 -6.60
CA GLN A 79 -8.93 18.49 -7.57
C GLN A 79 -10.25 18.54 -8.35
N LEU A 80 -10.90 17.39 -8.52
CA LEU A 80 -12.20 17.28 -9.17
C LEU A 80 -13.32 17.33 -8.13
N ALA A 81 -14.54 17.65 -8.57
CA ALA A 81 -15.76 17.57 -7.77
C ALA A 81 -16.22 16.11 -7.56
N LEU A 82 -15.30 15.28 -7.08
CA LEU A 82 -15.44 13.87 -6.73
C LEU A 82 -15.03 13.69 -5.27
N PRO A 83 -15.48 12.62 -4.59
CA PRO A 83 -14.97 12.30 -3.26
C PRO A 83 -13.45 12.14 -3.31
N ARG A 84 -12.77 12.79 -2.37
CA ARG A 84 -11.32 12.62 -2.18
C ARG A 84 -11.06 11.24 -1.58
N LEU A 85 -9.99 10.57 -2.00
CA LEU A 85 -9.60 9.22 -1.54
C LEU A 85 -8.08 9.16 -1.26
N VAL A 86 -7.54 10.17 -0.57
CA VAL A 86 -6.09 10.35 -0.41
C VAL A 86 -5.61 9.94 0.97
N THR A 87 -6.38 10.24 2.02
CA THR A 87 -6.01 9.95 3.41
C THR A 87 -6.91 8.89 4.04
N HIS A 88 -6.48 8.37 5.19
CA HIS A 88 -7.32 7.54 6.06
C HIS A 88 -8.63 8.23 6.44
N GLU A 89 -8.55 9.52 6.80
CA GLU A 89 -9.72 10.34 7.13
C GLU A 89 -10.70 10.40 5.96
N ASP A 90 -10.21 10.66 4.74
CA ASP A 90 -11.05 10.68 3.54
C ASP A 90 -11.79 9.34 3.37
N LEU A 91 -11.07 8.22 3.49
CA LEU A 91 -11.61 6.89 3.25
C LEU A 91 -12.60 6.42 4.33
N THR A 92 -12.44 6.90 5.56
CA THR A 92 -13.33 6.57 6.68
C THR A 92 -14.49 7.56 6.83
N ALA A 93 -14.49 8.66 6.10
CA ALA A 93 -15.60 9.60 6.07
C ALA A 93 -16.90 8.94 5.56
N PRO A 94 -18.07 9.37 6.07
CA PRO A 94 -19.36 8.91 5.58
C PRO A 94 -19.57 9.19 4.10
N TYR A 95 -20.22 8.28 3.39
CA TYR A 95 -20.60 8.50 1.99
C TYR A 95 -21.73 9.55 1.88
N PRO A 96 -21.54 10.66 1.12
CA PRO A 96 -22.47 11.78 1.14
C PRO A 96 -23.88 11.48 0.61
N ALA A 97 -24.04 10.50 -0.29
CA ALA A 97 -25.33 10.18 -0.92
C ALA A 97 -26.24 9.29 -0.05
N GLY A 98 -25.99 9.25 1.26
CA GLY A 98 -26.88 8.64 2.25
C GLY A 98 -26.53 7.18 2.55
N GLY A 99 -26.24 6.91 3.82
CA GLY A 99 -26.06 5.56 4.35
C GLY A 99 -25.04 5.53 5.49
N THR A 100 -24.96 4.39 6.16
CA THR A 100 -23.94 4.11 7.18
C THR A 100 -22.59 3.68 6.58
N ARG A 101 -22.45 3.79 5.25
CA ARG A 101 -21.26 3.34 4.54
C ARG A 101 -20.19 4.42 4.50
N THR A 102 -18.95 4.00 4.62
CA THR A 102 -17.76 4.83 4.44
C THR A 102 -17.40 4.95 2.95
N LEU A 103 -16.57 5.93 2.61
CA LEU A 103 -16.03 6.06 1.25
C LEU A 103 -15.21 4.83 0.83
N ALA A 104 -14.47 4.20 1.74
CA ALA A 104 -13.74 2.96 1.47
C ALA A 104 -14.67 1.80 1.06
N GLU A 105 -15.80 1.64 1.75
CA GLU A 105 -16.78 0.57 1.43
C GLU A 105 -17.44 0.81 0.07
N VAL A 106 -17.73 2.07 -0.27
CA VAL A 106 -18.25 2.42 -1.59
C VAL A 106 -17.20 2.20 -2.66
N ALA A 107 -15.95 2.60 -2.41
CA ALA A 107 -14.83 2.38 -3.33
C ALA A 107 -14.64 0.88 -3.62
N LEU A 108 -14.67 0.02 -2.59
CA LEU A 108 -14.57 -1.43 -2.75
C LEU A 108 -15.70 -1.97 -3.65
N GLY A 109 -16.94 -1.50 -3.43
CA GLY A 109 -18.07 -1.85 -4.29
C GLY A 109 -17.90 -1.39 -5.75
N ARG A 110 -17.29 -0.22 -5.97
CA ARG A 110 -17.05 0.33 -7.32
C ARG A 110 -15.93 -0.40 -8.06
N ILE A 111 -14.83 -0.77 -7.39
CA ILE A 111 -13.74 -1.49 -8.04
C ILE A 111 -14.09 -2.95 -8.34
N THR A 112 -15.09 -3.51 -7.64
CA THR A 112 -15.56 -4.90 -7.85
C THR A 112 -16.82 -5.01 -8.72
N ALA A 113 -17.45 -3.90 -9.09
CA ALA A 113 -18.66 -3.91 -9.91
C ALA A 113 -18.41 -4.44 -11.33
N GLU A 114 -19.46 -5.00 -11.95
CA GLU A 114 -19.44 -5.42 -13.36
C GLU A 114 -19.72 -4.26 -14.33
N ARG A 115 -20.48 -3.25 -13.88
CA ARG A 115 -20.87 -2.07 -14.65
C ARG A 115 -20.63 -0.79 -13.85
N GLY A 116 -20.22 0.28 -14.53
CA GLY A 116 -19.84 1.53 -13.87
C GLY A 116 -18.72 1.31 -12.86
N PHE A 117 -17.79 0.42 -13.20
CA PHE A 117 -16.64 0.08 -12.38
C PHE A 117 -15.63 1.23 -12.36
N MET A 118 -14.81 1.25 -11.32
CA MET A 118 -13.69 2.16 -11.20
C MET A 118 -12.36 1.40 -11.28
N PRO A 119 -11.33 1.99 -11.92
CA PRO A 119 -11.36 3.22 -12.70
C PRO A 119 -12.15 3.08 -14.01
N PRO A 120 -12.68 4.18 -14.59
CA PRO A 120 -13.30 4.13 -15.91
C PRO A 120 -12.25 3.82 -17.00
N PRO A 121 -12.63 3.12 -18.08
CA PRO A 121 -11.76 2.95 -19.24
C PRO A 121 -11.23 4.29 -19.78
N PRO A 122 -9.99 4.36 -20.29
CA PRO A 122 -9.10 3.23 -20.60
C PRO A 122 -8.17 2.83 -19.44
N ARG A 123 -8.36 3.37 -18.23
CA ARG A 123 -7.45 3.06 -17.12
C ARG A 123 -7.60 1.61 -16.67
N PRO A 124 -6.50 0.93 -16.34
CA PRO A 124 -6.55 -0.45 -15.88
C PRO A 124 -7.25 -0.54 -14.53
N ARG A 125 -8.08 -1.58 -14.39
CA ARG A 125 -8.69 -1.95 -13.11
C ARG A 125 -7.62 -2.43 -12.12
N PRO A 126 -7.91 -2.38 -10.81
CA PRO A 126 -7.04 -3.03 -9.84
C PRO A 126 -6.94 -4.53 -10.12
N THR A 127 -5.80 -5.13 -9.81
CA THR A 127 -5.60 -6.57 -9.87
C THR A 127 -6.41 -7.28 -8.78
N GLU A 128 -6.59 -8.60 -8.89
CA GLU A 128 -7.28 -9.38 -7.85
C GLU A 128 -6.58 -9.26 -6.49
N ALA A 129 -5.24 -9.34 -6.45
CA ALA A 129 -4.47 -9.17 -5.22
C ALA A 129 -4.64 -7.78 -4.59
N GLU A 130 -4.69 -6.72 -5.42
CA GLU A 130 -4.97 -5.35 -4.95
C GLU A 130 -6.38 -5.23 -4.37
N VAL A 131 -7.39 -5.83 -5.03
CA VAL A 131 -8.78 -5.86 -4.55
C VAL A 131 -8.86 -6.61 -3.21
N ASP A 132 -8.18 -7.73 -3.07
CA ASP A 132 -8.20 -8.54 -1.85
C ASP A 132 -7.50 -7.84 -0.68
N ALA A 133 -6.37 -7.19 -0.93
CA ALA A 133 -5.70 -6.36 0.08
C ALA A 133 -6.63 -5.21 0.55
N PHE A 134 -7.29 -4.52 -0.38
CA PHE A 134 -8.23 -3.45 -0.03
C PHE A 134 -9.45 -3.99 0.73
N ARG A 135 -10.00 -5.12 0.30
CA ARG A 135 -11.11 -5.79 0.98
C ARG A 135 -10.73 -6.18 2.40
N ALA A 136 -9.58 -6.83 2.58
CA ALA A 136 -9.09 -7.24 3.89
C ALA A 136 -8.95 -6.03 4.83
N TRP A 137 -8.35 -4.94 4.35
CA TRP A 137 -8.23 -3.69 5.11
C TRP A 137 -9.59 -3.07 5.48
N VAL A 138 -10.54 -3.02 4.53
CA VAL A 138 -11.91 -2.54 4.78
C VAL A 138 -12.60 -3.39 5.86
N THR A 139 -12.55 -4.72 5.72
CA THR A 139 -13.18 -5.65 6.67
C THR A 139 -12.47 -5.72 8.03
N GLY A 140 -11.17 -5.44 8.06
CA GLY A 140 -10.35 -5.37 9.27
C GLY A 140 -10.55 -4.10 10.08
N GLY A 141 -11.54 -3.28 9.75
CA GLY A 141 -11.85 -2.04 10.48
C GLY A 141 -11.06 -0.83 10.01
N ARG A 142 -10.33 -0.92 8.90
CA ARG A 142 -9.51 0.16 8.32
C ARG A 142 -8.48 0.69 9.33
N PRO A 143 -7.61 -0.16 9.89
CA PRO A 143 -6.57 0.31 10.79
C PRO A 143 -5.71 1.36 10.08
N LYS A 144 -5.34 2.40 10.82
CA LYS A 144 -4.31 3.35 10.38
C LYS A 144 -2.98 2.61 10.23
N GLY A 145 -2.17 3.05 9.28
CA GLY A 145 -0.81 2.56 9.10
C GLY A 145 0.15 3.71 8.82
N THR A 146 1.43 3.41 8.81
CA THR A 146 2.46 4.36 8.37
C THR A 146 3.13 3.78 7.14
N CYS A 147 2.83 4.37 5.98
CA CYS A 147 3.72 4.23 4.84
C CYS A 147 4.63 5.46 4.80
N ALA A 148 5.84 5.31 5.31
CA ALA A 148 6.89 6.25 4.96
C ALA A 148 7.33 5.90 3.53
N PRO A 149 7.47 6.86 2.60
CA PRO A 149 8.29 6.59 1.44
C PRO A 149 9.66 6.20 2.00
N ASP A 150 10.23 5.08 1.54
CA ASP A 150 11.61 4.74 1.85
C ASP A 150 12.45 5.98 1.51
N ALA A 151 12.81 6.75 2.54
CA ALA A 151 13.79 7.80 2.42
C ALA A 151 15.07 7.03 2.19
N GLY A 152 15.41 6.81 0.92
CA GLY A 152 16.45 5.89 0.48
C GLY A 152 17.56 5.87 1.50
N ALA A 153 17.78 4.70 2.10
CA ALA A 153 18.90 4.50 2.99
C ALA A 153 20.16 4.78 2.17
N SER A 154 20.61 6.03 2.20
CA SER A 154 21.99 6.34 1.88
C SER A 154 22.76 5.62 2.97
N ASP A 155 23.38 4.50 2.59
CA ASP A 155 24.42 3.84 3.35
C ASP A 155 25.43 4.90 3.80
N ALA A 156 25.23 5.44 5.00
CA ALA A 156 26.28 6.08 5.74
C ALA A 156 27.14 4.93 6.26
N SER A 157 28.05 4.45 5.42
CA SER A 157 29.18 3.64 5.90
C SER A 157 29.78 4.37 7.10
N PRO A 158 29.89 3.73 8.27
CA PRO A 158 30.76 4.23 9.30
C PRO A 158 32.18 4.11 8.76
N SER A 159 32.79 5.24 8.38
CA SER A 159 34.24 5.31 8.26
C SER A 159 34.79 5.04 9.66
N ASP A 160 35.18 3.79 9.89
CA ASP A 160 35.94 3.36 11.05
C ASP A 160 37.12 4.30 11.23
N GLY A 161 37.10 5.03 12.35
CA GLY A 161 38.26 5.71 12.88
C GLY A 161 39.30 4.65 13.19
N GLY A 162 40.38 4.63 12.40
CA GLY A 162 41.54 3.79 12.68
C GLY A 162 42.08 4.08 14.08
N PRO A 163 42.48 3.06 14.86
CA PRO A 163 43.11 3.30 16.15
C PRO A 163 44.48 3.95 15.93
N ALA A 164 44.61 5.17 16.44
CA ALA A 164 45.88 5.69 16.89
C ALA A 164 46.26 4.88 18.14
N ASP A 165 47.37 4.16 18.09
CA ASP A 165 48.23 3.98 19.26
C ASP A 165 49.63 3.54 18.85
N ALA A 166 50.56 4.03 19.65
CA ALA A 166 51.98 4.21 19.42
C ALA A 166 52.84 2.94 19.53
N ALA A 167 54.03 3.00 18.92
CA ALA A 167 55.23 2.39 19.47
C ALA A 167 56.47 3.23 19.11
N ALA A 168 56.87 4.08 20.04
CA ALA A 168 58.27 4.44 20.23
C ALA A 168 58.93 3.34 21.09
N SER A 169 60.15 2.92 20.74
CA SER A 169 61.30 2.76 21.65
C SER A 169 62.44 1.97 20.99
N ASP A 170 63.64 2.55 21.13
CA ASP A 170 65.02 2.10 20.86
C ASP A 170 65.51 1.94 19.42
#